data_AF-A0A1F9Q1L0-F1
#
_entry.id   AF-A0A1F9Q1L0-F1
#
_cell.length_a   1.000
_cell.length_b   1.000
_cell.length_c   1.000
_cell.angle_alpha   90.00
_cell.angle_beta   90.00
_cell.angle_gamma   90.00
#
_symmetry.space_group_name_H-M   'P 1'
#
loop_
_entity.id
_entity.type
_entity.pdbx_description
1 polymer ?
#
loop_
_entity_poly.entity_id
_entity_poly.type
_entity_poly.pdbx_seq_one_letter_code
_entity_poly.pdbx_strand_id
1 'polypeptide(L)'
;YKVQENQTLKVEKLDGTEGSQVEFDDILLFSDGETITMGSPKIENASVKAHILEQAKDRKTIVFKYKRRKGYRRMKGHRQNYTEIKIDSIAV
;
A
#
# COMPACT_ATOMS: atom_id res chain seq x y z
N TYR A 1 -0.80 -7.21 -2.68
CA TYR A 1 -2.08 -6.92 -2.01
C TYR A 1 -3.19 -7.67 -2.73
N LYS A 2 -4.26 -8.07 -2.04
CA LYS A 2 -5.51 -8.52 -2.70
C LYS A 2 -6.45 -7.32 -2.76
N VAL A 3 -6.95 -7.01 -3.94
CA VAL A 3 -7.80 -5.85 -4.18
C VAL A 3 -9.09 -6.25 -4.89
N GLN A 4 -10.13 -5.46 -4.70
CA GLN A 4 -11.41 -5.54 -5.40
C GLN A 4 -11.79 -4.14 -5.89
N GLU A 5 -12.65 -4.06 -6.90
CA GLU A 5 -13.20 -2.79 -7.35
C GLU A 5 -13.92 -2.05 -6.21
N ASN A 6 -13.78 -0.73 -6.17
CA ASN A 6 -14.29 0.15 -5.12
C ASN A 6 -13.71 -0.05 -3.71
N GLN A 7 -12.70 -0.91 -3.55
CA GLN A 7 -12.04 -1.10 -2.26
C GLN A 7 -11.07 0.05 -1.95
N THR A 8 -11.06 0.49 -0.69
CA THR A 8 -10.04 1.40 -0.15
C THR A 8 -8.92 0.62 0.51
N LEU A 9 -7.68 1.01 0.26
CA LEU A 9 -6.48 0.36 0.78
C LEU A 9 -5.43 1.38 1.21
N LYS A 10 -4.71 1.08 2.29
CA LYS A 10 -3.54 1.86 2.73
C LYS A 10 -2.27 1.19 2.22
N VAL A 11 -1.49 1.92 1.44
CA VAL A 11 -0.22 1.47 0.86
C VAL A 11 0.93 2.36 1.33
N GLU A 12 2.15 1.94 1.03
CA GLU A 12 3.33 2.76 1.25
C GLU A 12 3.22 4.10 0.51
N LYS A 13 4.02 5.10 0.92
CA LYS A 13 3.96 6.43 0.33
C LYS A 13 4.16 6.38 -1.20
N LEU A 14 3.19 6.95 -1.92
CA LEU A 14 3.23 7.17 -3.37
C LEU A 14 3.46 8.65 -3.69
N ASP A 15 4.04 8.92 -4.84
CA ASP A 15 4.18 10.27 -5.37
C ASP A 15 2.86 10.73 -6.01
N GLY A 16 2.42 11.95 -5.70
CA GLY A 16 1.14 12.52 -6.15
C GLY A 16 0.44 13.33 -5.06
N THR A 17 -0.65 14.00 -5.43
CA THR A 17 -1.54 14.70 -4.49
C THR A 17 -2.87 13.95 -4.33
N GLU A 18 -3.69 14.35 -3.36
CA GLU A 18 -5.07 13.90 -3.26
C GLU A 18 -5.81 14.11 -4.60
N GLY A 19 -6.55 13.10 -5.04
CA GLY A 19 -7.24 13.06 -6.34
C GLY A 19 -6.36 12.65 -7.53
N SER A 20 -5.04 12.47 -7.36
CA SER A 20 -4.18 11.99 -8.45
C SER A 20 -4.48 10.52 -8.76
N GLN A 21 -4.50 10.19 -10.05
CA GLN A 21 -4.63 8.82 -10.54
C GLN A 21 -3.27 8.10 -10.49
N VAL A 22 -3.30 6.83 -10.07
CA VAL A 22 -2.16 5.92 -10.02
C VAL A 22 -2.54 4.64 -10.76
N GLU A 23 -1.66 4.19 -11.65
CA GLU A 23 -1.83 2.95 -12.40
C GLU A 23 -0.78 1.92 -11.93
N PHE A 24 -1.21 0.67 -11.76
CA PHE A 24 -0.35 -0.44 -11.36
C PHE A 24 -0.37 -1.53 -12.43
N ASP A 25 0.80 -1.81 -13.01
CA ASP A 25 0.97 -2.81 -14.08
C ASP A 25 1.49 -4.16 -13.58
N ASP A 26 1.98 -4.22 -12.34
CA ASP A 26 2.56 -5.43 -11.76
C ASP A 26 1.48 -6.27 -11.06
N ILE A 27 0.71 -6.99 -11.88
CA ILE A 27 -0.35 -7.89 -11.43
C ILE A 27 0.14 -9.33 -11.55
N LEU A 28 0.12 -10.03 -10.41
CA LEU A 28 0.61 -11.41 -10.30
C LEU A 28 -0.50 -12.44 -10.55
N LEU A 29 -1.73 -12.10 -10.18
CA LEU A 29 -2.86 -13.02 -10.21
C LEU A 29 -4.15 -12.22 -10.43
N PHE A 30 -4.99 -12.70 -11.33
CA PHE A 30 -6.35 -12.22 -11.54
C PHE A 30 -7.34 -13.38 -11.38
N SER A 31 -8.49 -13.10 -10.76
CA SER A 31 -9.56 -14.07 -10.62
C SER A 31 -10.91 -13.38 -10.75
N ASP A 32 -11.72 -13.89 -11.66
CA ASP A 32 -13.10 -13.44 -11.91
C ASP A 32 -14.13 -14.39 -11.27
N GLY A 33 -13.72 -15.13 -10.23
CA GLY A 33 -14.56 -16.11 -9.53
C GLY A 33 -14.65 -17.48 -10.21
N GLU A 34 -14.64 -17.56 -11.54
CA GLU A 34 -14.66 -18.83 -12.28
C GLU A 34 -13.29 -19.23 -12.82
N THR A 35 -12.55 -18.28 -13.39
CA THR A 35 -11.22 -18.50 -13.95
C THR A 35 -10.16 -17.81 -13.11
N ILE A 36 -9.03 -18.49 -12.89
CA ILE A 36 -7.85 -17.94 -12.23
C ILE A 36 -6.74 -17.86 -13.26
N THR A 37 -6.31 -16.65 -13.58
CA THR A 37 -5.15 -16.39 -14.43
C THR A 37 -3.96 -16.13 -13.53
N MET A 38 -2.93 -16.98 -13.60
CA MET A 38 -1.68 -16.82 -12.86
C MET A 38 -0.58 -16.30 -13.79
N GLY A 39 0.09 -15.23 -13.37
CA GLY A 39 1.27 -14.71 -14.07
C GLY A 39 2.52 -15.54 -13.84
N SER A 40 3.47 -15.45 -14.75
CA SER A 40 4.81 -16.04 -14.62
C SER A 40 5.83 -15.15 -15.34
N PRO A 41 6.30 -14.03 -14.76
CA PRO A 41 6.18 -13.52 -13.39
C PRO A 41 5.05 -12.49 -13.15
N LYS A 42 4.45 -11.93 -14.21
CA LYS A 42 3.28 -11.06 -14.17
C LYS A 42 2.30 -11.43 -15.29
N ILE A 43 1.06 -10.96 -15.21
CA ILE A 43 0.07 -11.08 -16.28
C ILE A 43 0.33 -9.95 -17.29
N GLU A 44 0.52 -10.29 -18.56
CA GLU A 44 0.68 -9.28 -19.61
C GLU A 44 -0.67 -8.60 -19.89
N ASN A 45 -0.65 -7.27 -20.08
CA ASN A 45 -1.82 -6.39 -20.34
C ASN A 45 -2.82 -6.18 -19.20
N ALA A 46 -2.53 -6.69 -18.00
CA ALA A 46 -3.34 -6.38 -16.83
C ALA A 46 -2.92 -5.03 -16.21
N SER A 47 -3.88 -4.17 -15.87
CA SER A 47 -3.65 -2.90 -15.17
C SER A 47 -4.72 -2.62 -14.12
N VAL A 48 -4.32 -2.08 -12.96
CA VAL A 48 -5.23 -1.57 -11.93
C VAL A 48 -5.16 -0.05 -11.90
N LYS A 49 -6.30 0.61 -12.06
CA LYS A 49 -6.41 2.06 -11.91
C LYS A 49 -6.99 2.39 -10.54
N ALA A 50 -6.34 3.34 -9.87
CA ALA A 50 -6.74 3.81 -8.55
C ALA A 50 -6.56 5.33 -8.46
N HIS A 51 -7.24 5.95 -7.51
CA HIS A 51 -6.98 7.34 -7.13
C HIS A 51 -6.56 7.46 -5.67
N ILE A 52 -5.76 8.49 -5.40
CA ILE A 52 -5.32 8.83 -4.05
C ILE A 52 -6.44 9.56 -3.33
N LEU A 53 -6.86 9.04 -2.17
CA LEU A 53 -7.82 9.69 -1.28
C LEU A 53 -7.13 10.64 -0.30
N GLU A 54 -6.08 10.15 0.38
CA GLU A 54 -5.38 10.90 1.43
C GLU A 54 -3.91 10.49 1.48
N GLN A 55 -3.04 11.43 1.86
CA GLN A 55 -1.67 11.12 2.28
C GLN A 55 -1.44 11.54 3.73
N ALA A 56 -1.19 10.56 4.60
CA ALA A 56 -1.15 10.81 6.03
C ALA A 56 -0.03 10.05 6.75
N LYS A 57 0.06 10.30 8.05
CA LYS A 57 1.01 9.64 8.95
C LYS A 57 0.28 8.69 9.86
N ASP A 58 0.67 7.42 9.81
CA ASP A 58 0.14 6.39 10.68
C ASP A 58 0.38 6.73 12.17
N ARG A 59 -0.24 5.94 13.05
CA ARG A 59 -0.09 6.04 14.49
C ARG A 59 1.38 6.05 14.89
N LYS A 60 1.69 6.81 15.94
CA LYS A 60 3.04 6.93 16.46
C LYS A 60 3.46 5.64 17.14
N THR A 61 4.44 4.96 16.57
CA THR A 61 5.13 3.83 17.20
C THR A 61 6.28 4.34 18.04
N ILE A 62 6.39 3.88 19.28
CA ILE A 62 7.44 4.29 20.21
C ILE A 62 8.53 3.23 20.22
N VAL A 63 9.74 3.62 19.81
CA VAL A 63 10.95 2.80 19.92
C VAL A 63 11.67 3.17 21.21
N PHE A 64 11.62 2.28 22.18
CA PHE A 64 12.32 2.41 23.45
C PHE A 64 13.54 1.48 23.49
N LYS A 65 14.71 2.04 23.77
CA LYS A 65 15.96 1.29 23.93
C LYS A 65 16.50 1.52 25.34
N TYR A 66 16.85 0.46 26.06
CA TYR A 66 17.36 0.53 27.41
C TYR A 66 18.50 -0.49 27.63
N LYS A 67 19.54 -0.11 28.37
CA LYS A 67 20.59 -1.02 28.85
C LYS A 67 20.74 -0.87 30.36
N ARG A 68 20.53 -1.96 31.09
CA ARG A 68 20.57 -2.00 32.55
C ARG A 68 21.96 -1.60 33.07
N ARG A 69 22.02 -0.81 34.16
CA ARG A 69 23.25 -0.37 34.85
C ARG A 69 24.27 0.41 33.99
N LYS A 70 23.88 0.87 32.79
CA LYS A 70 24.74 1.66 31.90
C LYS A 70 24.27 3.11 31.73
N GLY A 71 23.22 3.52 32.45
CA GLY A 71 22.58 4.85 32.27
C GLY A 71 21.94 5.05 30.90
N TYR A 72 21.99 4.07 30.00
CA TYR A 72 21.50 4.18 28.64
C TYR A 72 20.00 3.92 28.57
N ARG A 73 19.24 4.97 28.25
CA ARG A 73 17.82 4.94 27.94
C ARG A 73 17.55 5.91 26.80
N ARG A 74 16.92 5.46 25.72
CA ARG A 74 16.51 6.31 24.58
C ARG A 74 15.06 5.99 24.22
N MET A 75 14.28 7.05 23.97
CA MET A 75 12.90 6.95 23.50
C MET A 75 12.79 7.77 22.23
N LYS A 76 12.37 7.15 21.12
CA LYS A 76 12.17 7.81 19.83
C LYS A 76 10.79 7.44 19.29
N GLY A 77 10.04 8.43 18.82
CA GLY A 77 8.82 8.17 18.07
C GLY A 77 9.12 7.95 16.58
N HIS A 78 8.39 7.04 15.95
CA HIS A 78 8.32 6.87 14.50
C HIS A 78 6.86 6.98 14.05
N ARG A 79 6.62 7.66 12.94
CA ARG A 79 5.33 7.67 12.25
C ARG A 79 5.59 7.34 10.79
N GLN A 80 5.00 6.26 10.30
CA GLN A 80 5.14 5.86 8.91
C GLN A 80 4.19 6.70 8.06
N ASN A 81 4.70 7.23 6.95
CA ASN A 81 3.82 7.87 5.96
C ASN A 81 3.08 6.76 5.20
N TYR A 82 1.81 6.98 4.88
CA TYR A 82 1.05 6.08 4.03
C TYR A 82 0.21 6.90 3.06
N THR A 83 -0.16 6.25 1.96
CA THR A 83 -1.11 6.79 1.00
C THR A 83 -2.35 5.90 1.03
N GLU A 84 -3.51 6.50 1.24
CA GLU A 84 -4.80 5.83 1.12
C GLU A 84 -5.29 5.96 -0.31
N ILE A 85 -5.53 4.82 -0.96
CA ILE A 85 -5.97 4.74 -2.35
C ILE A 85 -7.30 4.04 -2.42
N LYS A 86 -8.11 4.39 -3.42
CA LYS A 86 -9.32 3.67 -3.79
C LYS A 86 -9.17 3.12 -5.19
N ILE A 87 -9.52 1.84 -5.35
CA ILE A 87 -9.46 1.15 -6.63
C ILE A 87 -10.69 1.50 -7.45
N ASP A 88 -10.47 2.01 -8.67
CA ASP A 88 -11.55 2.41 -9.58
C ASP A 88 -11.91 1.30 -10.55
N SER A 89 -10.92 0.70 -11.20
CA SER A 89 -11.14 -0.34 -12.21
C SER A 89 -9.98 -1.32 -12.28
N ILE A 90 -10.30 -2.58 -12.56
CA ILE A 90 -9.32 -3.62 -12.85
C ILE A 90 -9.49 -4.02 -14.32
N ALA A 91 -8.46 -3.84 -15.14
CA ALA A 91 -8.44 -4.27 -16.53
C ALA A 91 -7.47 -5.45 -16.69
N VAL A 92 -7.87 -6.45 -17.47
CA VAL A 92 -7.08 -7.65 -17.82
C VAL A 92 -7.25 -7.94 -19.29
#